data_AF-A0A5B1AI35-F1
#
_entry.id   AF-A0A5B1AI35-F1
#
_cell.length_a   1.000
_cell.length_b   1.000
_cell.length_c   1.000
_cell.angle_alpha   90.00
_cell.angle_beta   90.00
_cell.angle_gamma   90.00
#
_symmetry.space_group_name_H-M   'P 1'
#
loop_
_entity.id
_entity.type
_entity.pdbx_description
1 polymer ?
#
loop_
_entity_poly.entity_id
_entity_poly.type
_entity_poly.pdbx_seq_one_letter_code
_entity_poly.pdbx_strand_id
1 'polypeptide(L)' 'VEAALTAHPAVAQAVVTAHGDKLVGYVVLQPATVQADIVARVRMFVGQRLPKFMVPAVLMVLDALPLTV' A
#
# COMPACT_ATOMS: atom_id res chain seq x y z
N VAL A 1 -1.27 9.45 2.15
CA VAL A 1 -1.72 8.08 1.77
C VAL A 1 -0.83 7.02 2.37
N GLU A 2 0.50 7.16 2.28
CA GLU A 2 1.47 6.20 2.85
C GLU A 2 1.25 5.92 4.33
N ALA A 3 1.04 6.96 5.15
CA ALA A 3 0.70 6.81 6.56
C ALA A 3 -0.56 5.96 6.81
N ALA A 4 -1.54 6.00 5.91
CA ALA A 4 -2.73 5.16 6.01
C ALA A 4 -2.47 3.71 5.60
N LEU A 5 -1.56 3.49 4.64
CA LEU A 5 -1.11 2.14 4.26
C LEU A 5 -0.29 1.51 5.38
N THR A 6 0.68 2.23 5.94
CA THR A 6 1.53 1.74 7.05
C THR A 6 0.79 1.60 8.37
N ALA A 7 -0.38 2.23 8.53
CA ALA A 7 -1.27 1.97 9.66
C ALA A 7 -1.95 0.59 9.60
N HIS A 8 -1.92 -0.11 8.45
CA HIS A 8 -2.40 -1.48 8.38
C HIS A 8 -1.41 -2.44 9.05
N PRO A 9 -1.83 -3.31 9.99
CA PRO A 9 -0.90 -4.12 10.79
C PRO A 9 0.04 -5.03 9.99
N ALA A 10 -0.38 -5.45 8.80
CA ALA A 10 0.42 -6.29 7.91
C ALA A 10 1.42 -5.53 7.01
N VAL A 11 1.38 -4.20 6.99
CA VAL A 11 2.27 -3.38 6.16
C VAL A 11 3.42 -2.86 7.02
N ALA A 12 4.66 -3.21 6.66
CA ALA A 12 5.87 -2.72 7.31
C ALA A 12 6.28 -1.35 6.76
N GLN A 13 6.24 -1.20 5.44
CA GLN A 13 6.61 0.04 4.75
C GLN A 13 5.68 0.28 3.56
N ALA A 14 5.48 1.54 3.20
CA ALA A 14 4.71 1.90 2.01
C ALA A 14 5.27 3.16 1.36
N VAL A 15 5.28 3.19 0.04
CA VAL A 15 5.56 4.38 -0.78
C VAL A 15 4.45 4.52 -1.80
N VAL A 16 3.99 5.76 -2.02
CA VAL A 16 2.93 6.03 -3.02
C VAL A 16 3.44 7.04 -4.03
N THR A 17 3.32 6.69 -5.30
CA THR A 17 3.69 7.54 -6.43
C THR A 17 2.47 7.89 -7.27
N ALA A 18 2.47 9.07 -7.88
CA ALA A 18 1.45 9.44 -8.85
C ALA A 18 1.93 9.04 -10.26
N HIS A 19 1.07 8.36 -11.00
CA HIS A 19 1.26 8.04 -12.41
C HIS A 19 0.08 8.59 -13.19
N GLY A 20 0.27 9.79 -13.76
CA GLY A 20 -0.83 10.55 -14.35
C GLY A 20 -1.85 10.97 -13.29
N ASP A 21 -3.10 10.57 -13.48
CA ASP A 21 -4.24 10.83 -12.58
C ASP A 21 -4.44 9.74 -11.52
N LYS A 22 -3.60 8.69 -11.51
CA LYS A 22 -3.74 7.54 -10.61
C LYS A 22 -2.61 7.45 -9.61
N LEU A 23 -2.93 6.90 -8.44
CA LEU A 23 -1.95 6.58 -7.41
C LEU A 23 -1.54 5.10 -7.51
N VAL A 24 -0.24 4.86 -7.48
CA VAL A 24 0.39 3.53 -7.42
C VAL A 24 1.10 3.41 -6.07
N GLY A 25 0.70 2.42 -5.27
CA GLY A 25 1.31 2.14 -3.98
C GLY A 25 2.20 0.90 -4.02
N TYR A 26 3.41 1.03 -3.50
CA TYR A 26 4.32 -0.08 -3.25
C TYR A 26 4.33 -0.34 -1.75
N VAL A 27 4.09 -1.59 -1.35
CA VAL A 27 4.03 -1.98 0.06
C VAL A 27 4.99 -3.13 0.33
N VAL A 28 5.69 -3.04 1.46
CA VAL A 28 6.46 -4.15 2.03
C VAL A 28 5.65 -4.69 3.19
N LEU A 29 5.45 -6.00 3.23
CA LEU A 29 4.67 -6.65 4.29
C LEU A 29 5.53 -6.95 5.51
N GLN A 30 4.90 -7.07 6.67
CA GLN A 30 5.56 -7.58 7.86
C GLN A 30 6.02 -9.05 7.63
N PRO A 31 7.17 -9.47 8.20
CA PRO A 31 7.61 -10.85 8.16
C PRO A 31 6.50 -11.82 8.62
N ALA A 32 6.40 -12.98 7.99
CA ALA A 32 5.34 -13.98 8.20
C ALA A 32 3.90 -13.56 7.79
N THR A 33 3.72 -12.40 7.14
CA THR A 33 2.45 -12.04 6.51
C THR A 33 2.32 -12.76 5.17
N VAL A 34 1.87 -14.02 5.17
CA VAL A 34 1.43 -14.71 3.95
C VAL A 34 -0.07 -14.86 4.04
N GLN A 35 -0.78 -14.01 3.32
CA GLN A 35 -2.21 -13.90 3.47
C GLN A 35 -2.81 -13.67 2.09
N ALA A 36 -3.58 -14.65 1.58
CA ALA A 36 -4.34 -14.51 0.34
C ALA A 36 -5.18 -13.23 0.39
N ASP A 37 -5.26 -12.48 -0.70
CA ASP A 37 -6.01 -11.21 -0.81
C ASP A 37 -5.52 -10.06 0.07
N ILE A 38 -4.26 -10.10 0.56
CA ILE A 38 -3.70 -9.02 1.40
C ILE A 38 -3.85 -7.64 0.75
N VAL A 39 -3.64 -7.56 -0.57
CA VAL A 39 -3.79 -6.31 -1.34
C VAL A 39 -5.22 -5.76 -1.25
N ALA A 40 -6.23 -6.62 -1.40
CA ALA A 40 -7.62 -6.21 -1.29
C ALA A 40 -7.97 -5.74 0.13
N ARG A 41 -7.47 -6.44 1.16
CA ARG A 41 -7.66 -6.04 2.57
C ARG A 41 -7.02 -4.69 2.88
N VAL A 42 -5.78 -4.47 2.46
CA VAL A 42 -5.08 -3.19 2.63
C VAL A 42 -5.83 -2.07 1.91
N ARG A 43 -6.26 -2.30 0.66
CA ARG A 43 -7.02 -1.31 -0.11
C ARG A 43 -8.34 -0.93 0.56
N MET A 44 -9.09 -1.92 1.05
CA MET A 44 -10.34 -1.70 1.78
C MET A 44 -10.10 -0.92 3.07
N PHE A 45 -9.08 -1.28 3.84
CA PHE A 45 -8.70 -0.59 5.08
C PHE A 45 -8.39 0.89 4.85
N VAL A 46 -7.64 1.21 3.79
CA VAL A 46 -7.34 2.60 3.43
C VAL A 46 -8.59 3.32 2.93
N GLY A 47 -9.43 2.65 2.12
CA GLY A 47 -10.68 3.23 1.61
C GLY A 47 -11.74 3.54 2.66
N GLN A 48 -11.64 2.96 3.86
CA GLN A 48 -12.47 3.33 5.01
C GLN A 48 -11.99 4.61 5.71
N ARG A 49 -10.73 5.04 5.48
CA ARG A 49 -10.10 6.17 6.16
C ARG A 49 -9.88 7.38 5.25
N LEU A 50 -9.73 7.13 3.96
CA LEU A 50 -9.43 8.15 2.98
C LEU A 50 -10.54 8.24 1.92
N PRO A 51 -10.73 9.42 1.31
CA PRO A 51 -11.58 9.55 0.13
C PRO A 51 -11.15 8.59 -0.98
N LYS A 52 -12.12 8.12 -1.79
CA LYS A 52 -11.87 7.13 -2.86
C LYS A 52 -10.73 7.50 -3.82
N PHE A 53 -10.59 8.78 -4.17
CA PHE A 53 -9.55 9.25 -5.09
C PHE A 53 -8.13 9.21 -4.50
N MET A 54 -8.00 9.11 -3.17
CA MET A 54 -6.72 8.95 -2.48
C MET A 54 -6.35 7.48 -2.27
N VAL A 55 -7.25 6.54 -2.59
CA VAL A 55 -6.97 5.11 -2.51
C VAL A 55 -6.17 4.70 -3.74
N PRO A 56 -4.98 4.11 -3.60
CA PRO A 56 -4.19 3.67 -4.75
C PRO A 56 -5.00 2.76 -5.67
N ALA A 57 -4.97 3.08 -6.96
CA ALA A 57 -5.62 2.28 -8.00
C ALA A 57 -4.89 0.95 -8.20
N VAL A 58 -3.57 0.97 -8.00
CA VAL A 58 -2.68 -0.18 -8.07
C VAL A 58 -1.91 -0.28 -6.76
N LEU A 59 -1.82 -1.50 -6.22
CA LEU A 59 -0.98 -1.83 -5.08
C LEU A 59 -0.10 -3.01 -5.47
N MET A 60 1.21 -2.85 -5.30
CA MET A 60 2.19 -3.90 -5.55
C MET A 60 2.92 -4.22 -4.25
N VAL A 61 3.01 -5.52 -3.96
CA VAL A 61 3.80 -6.01 -2.83
C VAL A 61 5.23 -6.20 -3.30
N LEU A 62 6.18 -5.64 -2.57
CA LEU A 62 7.62 -5.80 -2.79
C LEU A 62 8.25 -6.45 -1.56
N ASP A 63 9.35 -7.19 -1.77
CA ASP A 63 10.16 -7.73 -0.68
C ASP A 63 10.91 -6.61 0.07
N ALA A 64 11.30 -5.56 -0.66
CA ALA A 64 11.89 -4.35 -0.11
C ALA A 64 11.60 -3.15 -1.01
N LEU A 65 11.58 -1.94 -0.45
CA LEU A 65 11.47 -0.73 -1.25
C LEU A 65 12.79 -0.46 -2.00
N PRO A 66 12.73 -0.02 -3.27
CA PRO A 66 13.93 0.38 -4.00
C PRO A 66 14.55 1.60 -3.31
N LEU A 67 15.78 1.42 -2.82
CA LEU A 67 16.59 2.53 -2.34
C LEU A 67 17.06 3.30 -3.58
N THR A 68 16.52 4.50 -3.80
CA THR A 68 17.04 5.40 -4.83
C THR A 68 18.45 5.82 -4.43
N VAL A 69 19.43 5.56 -5.30
CA VAL A 69 20.78 6.15 -5.27
C VAL A 69 20.77 7.61 -5.74
#